data_AF-A0A538EZL8-F1
#
_entry.id   AF-A0A538EZL8-F1
#
_cell.length_a   1.000
_cell.length_b   1.000
_cell.length_c   1.000
_cell.angle_alpha   90.00
_cell.angle_beta   90.00
_cell.angle_gamma   90.00
#
_symmetry.space_group_name_H-M   'P 1'
#
loop_
_entity.id
_entity.type
_entity.pdbx_description
1 polymer ?
#
loop_
_entity_poly.entity_id
_entity_poly.type
_entity_poly.pdbx_seq_one_letter_code
_entity_poly.pdbx_strand_id
1 'polypeptide(L)'
;MRRGAVPRRLPLPLARALHGHAAARPAQQLDAERAGPGTVHGRKVAFVRARTTYFHEADSGLAFEELNNPSFTHDARSFARAAANINFSFNWFYIDSRDIAYYVSGWYPRRAAHTSPSFPVLGTGQYDWAGYDPSTHLASWLGFAAHPHAIDQRYFVSWNNHQARRWMAADDNYHYERVFRSQLLEDKIKHDIRGGRRMTVAQLVQAMEESATQDMRGVLVLPTVLQAIGHPRQARLRRAVALLQRWVRRGAHRRDLNRDGHYDDDAAVTLMDAWWPRLVAAEFEPAVGRPAYGALTSFQPPDAQQMGTVASSPDYETGWFGYVSKDLRDLFGPRGRGSWSRVYCGNGPRGAGGGGRRTRARCRAALRRSLLAATHMTKQQLYGHDPTCAQEHRVEASCYDETRSTVASGVDIPSFPWINRPTFQQVVAPTRHLGR
;
A
#
# COMPACT_ATOMS: atom_id res chain seq x y z
N MET A 1 -34.23 -14.67 39.64
CA MET A 1 -34.52 -13.51 38.78
C MET A 1 -33.68 -12.33 39.24
N ARG A 2 -32.55 -12.05 38.57
CA ARG A 2 -31.78 -10.80 38.72
C ARG A 2 -31.68 -10.17 37.33
N ARG A 3 -32.35 -9.04 37.12
CA ARG A 3 -32.25 -8.25 35.89
C ARG A 3 -30.94 -7.46 35.96
N GLY A 4 -29.98 -7.80 35.10
CA GLY A 4 -28.77 -7.02 34.89
C GLY A 4 -29.07 -5.83 33.97
N ALA A 5 -28.63 -4.64 34.37
CA ALA A 5 -28.86 -3.39 33.65
C ALA A 5 -28.10 -3.35 32.31
N VAL A 6 -28.80 -2.90 31.26
CA VAL A 6 -28.22 -2.58 29.95
C VAL A 6 -27.52 -1.21 30.05
N PRO A 7 -26.25 -1.06 29.64
CA PRO A 7 -25.62 0.25 29.59
C PRO A 7 -26.23 1.06 28.44
N ARG A 8 -26.86 2.19 28.77
CA ARG A 8 -27.29 3.21 27.80
C ARG A 8 -26.04 3.78 27.12
N ARG A 9 -25.89 3.54 25.81
CA ARG A 9 -25.00 4.34 24.95
C ARG A 9 -25.57 5.75 24.87
N LEU A 10 -24.87 6.72 25.45
CA LEU A 10 -25.16 8.14 25.24
C LEU A 10 -24.84 8.50 23.78
N PRO A 11 -25.71 9.24 23.07
CA PRO A 11 -25.36 9.79 21.77
C PRO A 11 -24.26 10.82 21.95
N LEU A 12 -23.09 10.58 21.34
CA LEU A 12 -22.06 11.60 21.15
C LEU A 12 -22.62 12.62 20.15
N PRO A 13 -22.79 13.90 20.50
CA PRO A 13 -23.19 14.91 19.54
C PRO A 13 -22.05 15.12 18.52
N LEU A 14 -22.37 14.98 17.23
CA LEU A 14 -21.57 15.53 16.14
C LEU A 14 -21.61 17.06 16.27
N ALA A 15 -20.66 17.61 17.03
CA ALA A 15 -20.51 19.06 17.16
C ALA A 15 -19.99 19.62 15.83
N ARG A 16 -20.90 20.17 15.03
CA ARG A 16 -20.60 21.09 13.93
C ARG A 16 -20.20 22.42 14.57
N ALA A 17 -19.06 22.98 14.19
CA ALA A 17 -18.52 24.18 14.85
C ALA A 17 -19.34 25.43 14.47
N LEU A 18 -20.45 25.65 15.18
CA LEU A 18 -21.25 26.87 15.12
C LEU A 18 -21.17 27.61 16.47
N HIS A 19 -20.27 28.61 16.50
CA HIS A 19 -20.20 29.80 17.37
C HIS A 19 -19.77 29.73 18.85
N GLY A 20 -19.09 30.81 19.28
CA GLY A 20 -18.81 31.17 20.67
C GLY A 20 -17.67 32.20 20.89
N HIS A 21 -17.91 33.48 20.58
CA HIS A 21 -17.22 34.74 20.95
C HIS A 21 -15.72 34.78 21.32
N ALA A 22 -14.89 35.39 20.46
CA ALA A 22 -14.11 36.62 20.71
C ALA A 22 -13.19 36.96 19.51
N ALA A 23 -13.47 38.07 18.84
CA ALA A 23 -12.60 38.89 17.96
C ALA A 23 -11.45 38.20 17.20
N ALA A 24 -11.79 37.45 16.15
CA ALA A 24 -10.96 37.30 14.95
C ALA A 24 -11.90 36.96 13.79
N ARG A 25 -11.67 37.54 12.59
CA ARG A 25 -12.39 37.21 11.35
C ARG A 25 -12.45 35.68 11.13
N PRO A 26 -13.45 35.14 10.41
CA PRO A 26 -13.60 33.70 10.22
C PRO A 26 -12.44 33.14 9.41
N ALA A 27 -11.36 32.82 10.12
CA ALA A 27 -10.45 31.73 9.88
C ALA A 27 -11.27 30.55 9.35
N GLN A 28 -10.97 30.10 8.11
CA GLN A 28 -11.50 28.94 7.40
C GLN A 28 -12.58 28.26 8.24
N GLN A 29 -13.84 28.70 8.10
CA GLN A 29 -14.98 28.11 8.79
C GLN A 29 -15.22 26.77 8.09
N LEU A 30 -14.29 25.86 8.35
CA LEU A 30 -14.27 24.51 7.87
C LEU A 30 -15.38 23.81 8.64
N ASP A 31 -16.53 23.70 7.99
CA ASP A 31 -17.57 22.74 8.31
C ASP A 31 -17.09 21.30 8.03
N ALA A 32 -15.84 21.01 8.36
CA ALA A 32 -15.25 19.70 8.17
C ALA A 32 -15.42 18.86 9.43
N GLU A 33 -15.30 17.55 9.21
CA GLU A 33 -15.33 16.57 10.28
C GLU A 33 -14.22 16.92 11.29
N ARG A 34 -14.61 17.15 12.55
CA ARG A 34 -13.68 17.42 13.64
C ARG A 34 -12.82 16.17 13.85
N ALA A 35 -11.53 16.28 13.55
CA ALA A 35 -10.58 15.19 13.72
C ALA A 35 -10.19 14.99 15.19
N GLY A 36 -10.23 16.06 16.02
CA GLY A 36 -10.02 15.97 17.48
C GLY A 36 -9.50 17.26 18.12
N PRO A 37 -9.52 17.37 19.46
CA PRO A 37 -8.84 18.45 20.19
C PRO A 37 -7.32 18.22 20.28
N GLY A 38 -6.55 19.28 20.41
CA GLY A 38 -5.11 19.21 20.68
C GLY A 38 -4.56 20.48 21.32
N THR A 39 -3.24 20.56 21.48
CA THR A 39 -2.57 21.77 21.95
C THR A 39 -1.38 22.14 21.06
N VAL A 40 -1.23 23.43 20.77
CA VAL A 40 -0.08 24.01 20.05
C VAL A 40 0.47 25.13 20.93
N HIS A 41 1.72 24.97 21.39
CA HIS A 41 2.35 25.90 22.36
C HIS A 41 1.45 26.18 23.58
N GLY A 42 0.82 25.14 24.14
CA GLY A 42 -0.06 25.25 25.30
C GLY A 42 -1.47 25.80 25.00
N ARG A 43 -1.74 26.28 23.79
CA ARG A 43 -3.08 26.76 23.38
C ARG A 43 -3.92 25.61 22.84
N LYS A 44 -5.18 25.52 23.27
CA LYS A 44 -6.13 24.53 22.73
C LYS A 44 -6.40 24.83 21.26
N VAL A 45 -6.33 23.79 20.43
CA VAL A 45 -6.69 23.83 19.01
C VAL A 45 -7.68 22.72 18.70
N ALA A 46 -8.45 22.89 17.62
CA ALA A 46 -9.23 21.84 17.01
C ALA A 46 -8.60 21.47 15.67
N PHE A 47 -8.33 20.18 15.47
CA PHE A 47 -7.94 19.67 14.16
C PHE A 47 -9.20 19.41 13.33
N VAL A 48 -9.14 19.85 12.08
CA VAL A 48 -10.26 19.79 11.13
C VAL A 48 -9.74 19.24 9.81
N ARG A 49 -10.49 18.33 9.19
CA ARG A 49 -10.08 17.67 7.94
C ARG A 49 -10.71 18.34 6.72
N ALA A 50 -9.95 19.17 6.01
CA ALA A 50 -10.39 19.75 4.74
C ALA A 50 -10.35 18.72 3.60
N ARG A 51 -11.51 18.41 2.99
CA ARG A 51 -11.62 17.54 1.81
C ARG A 51 -11.95 18.40 0.60
N THR A 52 -11.27 18.19 -0.52
CA THR A 52 -11.55 18.95 -1.75
C THR A 52 -12.94 18.70 -2.30
N THR A 53 -13.52 17.52 -2.05
CA THR A 53 -14.85 17.13 -2.53
C THR A 53 -15.99 17.49 -1.58
N TYR A 54 -15.73 18.24 -0.51
CA TYR A 54 -16.75 18.54 0.50
C TYR A 54 -17.88 19.39 -0.12
N PHE A 55 -19.14 18.97 0.06
CA PHE A 55 -20.34 19.53 -0.59
C PHE A 55 -20.42 19.37 -2.12
N HIS A 56 -19.47 18.66 -2.71
CA HIS A 56 -19.38 18.42 -4.14
C HIS A 56 -19.33 16.92 -4.46
N GLU A 57 -19.74 16.06 -3.53
CA GLU A 57 -19.67 14.61 -3.71
C GLU A 57 -20.50 14.14 -4.93
N ALA A 58 -21.59 14.84 -5.25
CA ALA A 58 -22.47 14.52 -6.37
C ALA A 58 -21.95 15.02 -7.74
N ASP A 59 -21.01 15.96 -7.77
CA ASP A 59 -20.57 16.63 -9.01
C ASP A 59 -19.95 15.65 -10.02
N SER A 60 -19.29 14.59 -9.52
CA SER A 60 -18.76 13.52 -10.37
C SER A 60 -19.84 12.76 -11.15
N GLY A 61 -21.13 12.90 -10.79
CA GLY A 61 -22.26 12.29 -11.49
C GLY A 61 -22.32 12.66 -12.97
N LEU A 62 -22.04 13.92 -13.32
CA LEU A 62 -22.02 14.38 -14.72
C LEU A 62 -20.92 13.70 -15.52
N ALA A 63 -19.74 13.52 -14.92
CA ALA A 63 -18.64 12.83 -15.57
C ALA A 63 -18.95 11.35 -15.82
N PHE A 64 -19.69 10.71 -14.91
CA PHE A 64 -20.17 9.34 -15.14
C PHE A 64 -21.19 9.26 -16.27
N GLU A 65 -22.05 10.25 -16.43
CA GLU A 65 -22.93 10.36 -17.59
C GLU A 65 -22.12 10.52 -18.89
N GLU A 66 -21.13 11.42 -18.91
CA GLU A 66 -20.23 11.62 -20.06
C GLU A 66 -19.47 10.34 -20.45
N LEU A 67 -18.97 9.59 -19.47
CA LEU A 67 -18.28 8.31 -19.70
C LEU A 67 -19.19 7.24 -20.32
N ASN A 68 -20.49 7.27 -20.01
CA ASN A 68 -21.48 6.32 -20.53
C ASN A 68 -22.22 6.83 -21.78
N ASN A 69 -21.95 8.06 -22.23
CA ASN A 69 -22.58 8.65 -23.39
C ASN A 69 -21.68 8.53 -24.63
N PRO A 70 -22.01 7.69 -25.63
CA PRO A 70 -21.20 7.51 -26.83
C PRO A 70 -21.14 8.76 -27.72
N SER A 71 -22.06 9.72 -27.55
CA SER A 71 -21.99 11.02 -28.24
C SER A 71 -20.90 11.92 -27.64
N PHE A 72 -20.54 11.71 -26.37
CA PHE A 72 -19.45 12.41 -25.69
C PHE A 72 -18.16 11.59 -25.72
N THR A 73 -18.14 10.41 -25.10
CA THR A 73 -16.97 9.54 -25.00
C THR A 73 -16.95 8.52 -26.13
N HIS A 74 -16.08 8.74 -27.11
CA HIS A 74 -15.99 7.92 -28.33
C HIS A 74 -14.54 7.61 -28.75
N ASP A 75 -13.56 8.14 -28.02
CA ASP A 75 -12.13 7.90 -28.23
C ASP A 75 -11.35 8.15 -26.93
N ALA A 76 -10.05 7.85 -26.94
CA ALA A 76 -9.16 8.03 -25.78
C ALA A 76 -9.10 9.49 -25.28
N ARG A 77 -9.26 10.48 -26.17
CA ARG A 77 -9.15 11.91 -25.83
C ARG A 77 -10.41 12.41 -25.13
N SER A 78 -11.58 12.07 -25.67
CA SER A 78 -12.87 12.37 -25.08
C SER A 78 -13.06 11.66 -23.74
N PHE A 79 -12.61 10.40 -23.62
CA PHE A 79 -12.51 9.72 -22.33
C PHE A 79 -11.72 10.51 -21.29
N ALA A 80 -10.51 10.99 -21.65
CA ALA A 80 -9.69 11.74 -20.71
C ALA A 80 -10.38 13.04 -20.26
N ARG A 81 -11.14 13.70 -21.16
CA ARG A 81 -11.95 14.88 -20.81
C ARG A 81 -13.06 14.54 -19.82
N ALA A 82 -13.81 13.46 -20.05
CA ALA A 82 -14.84 13.01 -19.12
C ALA A 82 -14.24 12.65 -17.76
N ALA A 83 -13.16 11.86 -17.74
CA ALA A 83 -12.47 11.49 -16.51
C ALA A 83 -11.93 12.70 -15.71
N ALA A 84 -11.56 13.79 -16.39
CA ALA A 84 -11.10 15.01 -15.74
C ALA A 84 -12.19 15.78 -14.98
N ASN A 85 -13.46 15.51 -15.29
CA ASN A 85 -14.61 16.09 -14.58
C ASN A 85 -14.91 15.32 -13.26
N ILE A 86 -14.26 14.19 -13.01
CA ILE A 86 -14.37 13.45 -11.75
C ILE A 86 -13.52 14.13 -10.67
N ASN A 87 -14.15 14.57 -9.58
CA ASN A 87 -13.48 15.28 -8.50
C ASN A 87 -12.82 14.38 -7.45
N PHE A 88 -13.14 13.09 -7.45
CA PHE A 88 -12.45 12.09 -6.65
C PHE A 88 -11.11 11.69 -7.25
N SER A 89 -10.12 11.43 -6.39
CA SER A 89 -8.78 10.99 -6.79
C SER A 89 -8.77 9.52 -7.18
N PHE A 90 -9.00 9.21 -8.47
CA PHE A 90 -9.04 7.85 -9.00
C PHE A 90 -8.15 7.66 -10.23
N ASN A 91 -7.76 6.41 -10.43
CA ASN A 91 -7.04 5.94 -11.61
C ASN A 91 -8.04 5.44 -12.65
N TRP A 92 -8.17 6.10 -13.79
CA TRP A 92 -9.08 5.71 -14.87
C TRP A 92 -8.33 5.12 -16.04
N PHE A 93 -8.79 3.98 -16.53
CA PHE A 93 -8.25 3.29 -17.71
C PHE A 93 -9.30 3.23 -18.82
N TYR A 94 -8.82 3.35 -20.05
CA TYR A 94 -9.62 3.23 -21.26
C TYR A 94 -8.94 2.28 -22.24
N ILE A 95 -9.76 1.53 -22.97
CA ILE A 95 -9.34 0.71 -24.09
C ILE A 95 -10.44 0.70 -25.14
N ASP A 96 -10.07 0.89 -26.40
CA ASP A 96 -10.88 0.52 -27.55
C ASP A 96 -10.06 -0.35 -28.52
N SER A 97 -10.53 -0.53 -29.76
CA SER A 97 -9.84 -1.36 -30.75
C SER A 97 -8.54 -0.74 -31.31
N ARG A 98 -8.25 0.53 -30.99
CA ARG A 98 -7.12 1.32 -31.53
C ARG A 98 -6.19 1.81 -30.44
N ASP A 99 -6.78 2.35 -29.37
CA ASP A 99 -6.09 3.13 -28.37
C ASP A 99 -6.24 2.55 -26.97
N ILE A 100 -5.22 2.76 -26.15
CA ILE A 100 -5.31 2.63 -24.69
C ILE A 100 -5.00 3.96 -24.04
N ALA A 101 -5.70 4.30 -22.97
CA ALA A 101 -5.44 5.54 -22.25
C ALA A 101 -5.56 5.40 -20.74
N TYR A 102 -4.92 6.33 -20.06
CA TYR A 102 -4.92 6.47 -18.62
C TYR A 102 -5.06 7.93 -18.24
N TYR A 103 -5.88 8.22 -17.24
CA TYR A 103 -6.02 9.55 -16.64
C TYR A 103 -6.23 9.44 -15.13
N VAL A 104 -5.55 10.28 -14.36
CA VAL A 104 -5.79 10.43 -12.92
C VAL A 104 -6.79 11.56 -12.70
N SER A 105 -7.97 11.24 -12.21
CA SER A 105 -8.98 12.25 -11.86
C SER A 105 -8.70 12.87 -10.48
N GLY A 106 -9.43 13.92 -10.12
CA GLY A 106 -9.43 14.46 -8.76
C GLY A 106 -9.26 15.97 -8.66
N TRP A 107 -9.86 16.57 -7.64
CA TRP A 107 -9.56 17.95 -7.29
C TRP A 107 -8.33 18.01 -6.39
N TYR A 108 -7.21 18.44 -6.97
CA TYR A 108 -5.95 18.68 -6.26
C TYR A 108 -5.79 20.17 -5.98
N PRO A 109 -5.75 20.61 -4.70
CA PRO A 109 -5.69 22.02 -4.38
C PRO A 109 -4.29 22.58 -4.57
N ARG A 110 -4.21 23.83 -5.03
CA ARG A 110 -2.98 24.62 -4.91
C ARG A 110 -2.83 25.09 -3.46
N ARG A 111 -1.96 24.41 -2.70
CA ARG A 111 -1.66 24.75 -1.31
C ARG A 111 -0.91 26.08 -1.20
N ALA A 112 -1.06 26.78 -0.08
CA ALA A 112 -0.34 28.02 0.20
C ALA A 112 1.19 27.80 0.17
N ALA A 113 1.93 28.81 -0.29
CA ALA A 113 3.38 28.76 -0.33
C ALA A 113 3.96 28.54 1.08
N HIS A 114 5.14 27.90 1.15
CA HIS A 114 5.84 27.59 2.41
C HIS A 114 5.08 26.68 3.38
N THR A 115 4.05 25.97 2.91
CA THR A 115 3.40 24.89 3.65
C THR A 115 3.88 23.52 3.15
N SER A 116 3.86 22.52 4.03
CA SER A 116 4.13 21.13 3.68
C SER A 116 2.84 20.32 3.82
N PRO A 117 2.52 19.44 2.85
CA PRO A 117 1.36 18.56 2.99
C PRO A 117 1.52 17.54 4.13
N SER A 118 2.75 17.30 4.61
CA SER A 118 3.01 16.33 5.69
C SER A 118 2.66 16.84 7.08
N PHE A 119 2.25 18.11 7.22
CA PHE A 119 1.93 18.71 8.51
C PHE A 119 0.62 19.50 8.45
N PRO A 120 -0.16 19.55 9.54
CA PRO A 120 -1.29 20.46 9.65
C PRO A 120 -0.87 21.92 9.47
N VAL A 121 -1.76 22.72 8.89
CA VAL A 121 -1.61 24.17 8.76
C VAL A 121 -2.63 24.90 9.63
N LEU A 122 -2.36 26.16 9.99
CA LEU A 122 -3.33 26.97 10.75
C LEU A 122 -4.49 27.36 9.83
N GLY A 123 -5.73 27.11 10.27
CA GLY A 123 -6.94 27.51 9.52
C GLY A 123 -7.25 29.01 9.60
N THR A 124 -6.27 29.90 9.78
CA THR A 124 -6.48 31.35 10.00
C THR A 124 -6.73 32.15 8.72
N GLY A 125 -7.03 31.49 7.60
CA GLY A 125 -7.21 32.11 6.28
C GLY A 125 -5.91 32.24 5.48
N GLN A 126 -4.80 32.58 6.14
CA GLN A 126 -3.51 32.83 5.46
C GLN A 126 -2.89 31.58 4.80
N TYR A 127 -3.30 30.38 5.19
CA TYR A 127 -2.81 29.11 4.65
C TYR A 127 -3.88 28.31 3.91
N ASP A 128 -5.04 28.95 3.64
CA ASP A 128 -6.10 28.34 2.87
C ASP A 128 -5.62 28.03 1.44
N TRP A 129 -6.30 27.09 0.78
CA TRP A 129 -5.99 26.78 -0.61
C TRP A 129 -6.20 28.01 -1.51
N ALA A 130 -5.41 28.14 -2.56
CA ALA A 130 -5.47 29.29 -3.43
C ALA A 130 -6.87 29.42 -4.05
N GLY A 131 -7.47 30.60 -3.91
CA GLY A 131 -8.82 30.89 -4.41
C GLY A 131 -9.94 30.13 -3.69
N TYR A 132 -9.72 29.65 -2.47
CA TYR A 132 -10.77 29.04 -1.67
C TYR A 132 -11.89 30.03 -1.36
N ASP A 133 -13.13 29.64 -1.63
CA ASP A 133 -14.35 30.39 -1.32
C ASP A 133 -15.22 29.58 -0.35
N PRO A 134 -15.41 30.06 0.89
CA PRO A 134 -16.18 29.34 1.90
C PRO A 134 -17.69 29.27 1.59
N SER A 135 -18.22 30.12 0.70
CA SER A 135 -19.64 30.10 0.34
C SER A 135 -19.98 29.01 -0.67
N THR A 136 -19.02 28.67 -1.53
CA THR A 136 -19.17 27.65 -2.57
C THR A 136 -18.39 26.38 -2.27
N HIS A 137 -17.49 26.36 -1.29
CA HIS A 137 -16.55 25.27 -1.00
C HIS A 137 -15.60 24.91 -2.17
N LEU A 138 -15.46 25.82 -3.13
CA LEU A 138 -14.55 25.66 -4.26
C LEU A 138 -13.19 26.29 -3.97
N ALA A 139 -12.17 25.83 -4.69
CA ALA A 139 -10.87 26.46 -4.74
C ALA A 139 -10.29 26.36 -6.15
N SER A 140 -9.11 26.93 -6.35
CA SER A 140 -8.38 26.70 -7.60
C SER A 140 -7.74 25.32 -7.64
N TRP A 141 -8.25 24.48 -8.54
CA TRP A 141 -7.76 23.12 -8.75
C TRP A 141 -6.58 23.06 -9.72
N LEU A 142 -5.88 21.93 -9.70
CA LEU A 142 -4.88 21.59 -10.69
C LEU A 142 -5.53 21.47 -12.08
N GLY A 143 -4.88 22.02 -13.10
CA GLY A 143 -5.40 21.97 -14.47
C GLY A 143 -5.16 20.62 -15.14
N PHE A 144 -6.02 20.26 -16.09
CA PHE A 144 -6.01 19.00 -16.86
C PHE A 144 -4.61 18.50 -17.25
N ALA A 145 -3.80 19.35 -17.89
CA ALA A 145 -2.51 18.93 -18.43
C ALA A 145 -1.47 18.56 -17.37
N ALA A 146 -1.68 18.97 -16.11
CA ALA A 146 -0.79 18.67 -15.00
C ALA A 146 -1.17 17.39 -14.25
N HIS A 147 -2.33 16.79 -14.55
CA HIS A 147 -2.68 15.47 -14.05
C HIS A 147 -1.85 14.40 -14.78
N PRO A 148 -1.44 13.31 -14.12
CA PRO A 148 -0.85 12.17 -14.80
C PRO A 148 -1.84 11.59 -15.82
N HIS A 149 -1.41 11.55 -17.08
CA HIS A 149 -2.19 10.95 -18.17
C HIS A 149 -1.25 10.49 -19.29
N ALA A 150 -1.72 9.53 -20.08
CA ALA A 150 -1.07 9.10 -21.31
C ALA A 150 -2.08 8.42 -22.24
N ILE A 151 -1.81 8.52 -23.54
CA ILE A 151 -2.51 7.77 -24.60
C ILE A 151 -1.44 6.97 -25.34
N ASP A 152 -1.73 5.70 -25.61
CA ASP A 152 -0.88 4.73 -26.31
C ASP A 152 0.52 4.58 -25.74
N GLN A 153 0.63 4.73 -24.41
CA GLN A 153 1.77 4.16 -23.71
C GLN A 153 1.77 2.65 -23.95
N ARG A 154 2.95 2.08 -24.16
CA ARG A 154 3.16 0.67 -24.50
C ARG A 154 2.35 -0.35 -23.69
N TYR A 155 2.10 -0.06 -22.42
CA TYR A 155 1.17 -0.77 -21.54
C TYR A 155 0.77 0.14 -20.39
N PHE A 156 -0.33 -0.16 -19.73
CA PHE A 156 -0.71 0.43 -18.45
C PHE A 156 -0.83 -0.66 -17.40
N VAL A 157 -0.38 -0.37 -16.18
CA VAL A 157 -0.52 -1.24 -15.02
C VAL A 157 -0.86 -0.37 -13.82
N SER A 158 -1.85 -0.78 -13.06
CA SER A 158 -2.09 -0.22 -11.74
C SER A 158 -2.50 -1.30 -10.79
N TRP A 159 -1.84 -1.29 -9.63
CA TRP A 159 -2.28 -2.00 -8.45
C TRP A 159 -2.10 -1.09 -7.24
N ASN A 160 -2.71 0.09 -7.33
CA ASN A 160 -2.59 1.20 -6.37
C ASN A 160 -1.16 1.76 -6.24
N ASN A 161 -0.29 1.56 -7.23
CA ASN A 161 1.05 2.17 -7.26
C ASN A 161 1.01 3.66 -7.63
N HIS A 162 2.16 4.33 -7.42
CA HIS A 162 2.40 5.68 -7.93
C HIS A 162 2.01 5.83 -9.40
N GLN A 163 1.30 6.92 -9.69
CA GLN A 163 0.67 7.21 -10.97
C GLN A 163 1.66 7.76 -12.00
N ALA A 164 2.60 8.59 -11.56
CA ALA A 164 3.67 9.14 -12.40
C ALA A 164 4.89 9.57 -11.58
N ARG A 165 6.02 9.74 -12.27
CA ARG A 165 7.25 10.26 -11.66
C ARG A 165 7.01 11.67 -11.12
N ARG A 166 7.38 11.91 -9.85
CA ARG A 166 7.17 13.17 -9.10
C ARG A 166 5.72 13.51 -8.77
N TRP A 167 4.78 12.60 -9.00
CA TRP A 167 3.44 12.72 -8.43
C TRP A 167 3.47 12.33 -6.96
N MET A 168 2.96 13.18 -6.07
CA MET A 168 2.99 12.91 -4.64
C MET A 168 1.92 11.90 -4.25
N ALA A 169 2.20 11.09 -3.22
CA ALA A 169 1.21 10.24 -2.57
C ALA A 169 0.24 11.10 -1.73
N ALA A 170 -0.79 10.47 -1.19
CA ALA A 170 -1.56 11.05 -0.08
C ALA A 170 -0.63 11.32 1.12
N ASP A 171 -0.97 12.31 1.94
CA ASP A 171 -0.15 12.76 3.08
C ASP A 171 -0.11 11.77 4.25
N ASP A 172 -0.98 10.76 4.23
CA ASP A 172 -1.01 9.61 5.12
C ASP A 172 -0.41 8.33 4.51
N ASN A 173 0.05 8.39 3.25
CA ASN A 173 0.62 7.23 2.56
C ASN A 173 2.15 7.24 2.64
N TYR A 174 2.68 6.26 3.39
CA TYR A 174 4.11 6.05 3.59
C TYR A 174 4.64 4.76 2.94
N HIS A 175 3.86 4.05 2.12
CA HIS A 175 4.26 2.76 1.51
C HIS A 175 4.56 2.87 0.00
N TYR A 176 4.39 4.04 -0.61
CA TYR A 176 4.76 4.27 -1.99
C TYR A 176 6.29 4.35 -2.15
N GLU A 177 6.87 3.23 -2.57
CA GLU A 177 8.32 3.06 -2.66
C GLU A 177 8.76 2.45 -3.99
N ARG A 178 10.06 2.23 -4.15
CA ARG A 178 10.63 1.55 -5.34
C ARG A 178 10.16 0.10 -5.49
N VAL A 179 9.78 -0.54 -4.38
CA VAL A 179 9.28 -1.91 -4.36
C VAL A 179 7.80 -1.87 -4.03
N PHE A 180 6.96 -2.33 -4.96
CA PHE A 180 5.50 -2.28 -4.82
C PHE A 180 4.81 -3.45 -5.53
N ARG A 181 3.63 -3.85 -5.05
CA ARG A 181 2.92 -5.05 -5.52
C ARG A 181 2.58 -5.05 -7.01
N SER A 182 2.41 -3.87 -7.61
CA SER A 182 2.20 -3.74 -9.06
C SER A 182 3.31 -4.37 -9.88
N GLN A 183 4.54 -4.46 -9.35
CA GLN A 183 5.67 -5.06 -10.05
C GLN A 183 5.54 -6.58 -10.24
N LEU A 184 4.76 -7.27 -9.41
CA LEU A 184 4.45 -8.68 -9.65
C LEU A 184 3.81 -8.87 -11.04
N LEU A 185 2.96 -7.94 -11.46
CA LEU A 185 2.35 -7.90 -12.79
C LEU A 185 3.29 -7.25 -13.82
N GLU A 186 3.80 -6.05 -13.49
CA GLU A 186 4.53 -5.21 -14.43
C GLU A 186 5.80 -5.86 -14.97
N ASP A 187 6.57 -6.56 -14.12
CA ASP A 187 7.84 -7.15 -14.54
C ASP A 187 7.61 -8.31 -15.53
N LYS A 188 6.52 -9.07 -15.38
CA LYS A 188 6.10 -10.11 -16.34
C LYS A 188 5.67 -9.49 -17.66
N ILE A 189 4.80 -8.47 -17.61
CA ILE A 189 4.36 -7.73 -18.80
C ILE A 189 5.57 -7.18 -19.56
N LYS A 190 6.46 -6.45 -18.88
CA LYS A 190 7.70 -5.91 -19.46
C LYS A 190 8.58 -6.99 -20.09
N HIS A 191 8.70 -8.15 -19.44
CA HIS A 191 9.43 -9.28 -19.96
C HIS A 191 8.81 -9.74 -21.29
N ASP A 192 7.53 -10.07 -21.30
CA ASP A 192 6.86 -10.70 -22.44
C ASP A 192 6.72 -9.80 -23.65
N ILE A 193 6.51 -8.50 -23.44
CA ILE A 193 6.45 -7.55 -24.55
C ILE A 193 7.85 -7.16 -25.06
N ARG A 194 8.95 -7.44 -24.34
CA ARG A 194 10.31 -6.96 -24.69
C ARG A 194 10.66 -7.13 -26.18
N GLY A 195 11.31 -6.12 -26.77
CA GLY A 195 11.74 -6.15 -28.16
C GLY A 195 10.60 -5.96 -29.18
N GLY A 196 9.49 -5.33 -28.78
CA GLY A 196 8.34 -5.11 -29.65
C GLY A 196 7.37 -6.30 -29.75
N ARG A 197 7.60 -7.37 -28.98
CA ARG A 197 6.66 -8.49 -28.87
C ARG A 197 5.32 -8.04 -28.28
N ARG A 198 4.27 -8.78 -28.61
CA ARG A 198 2.92 -8.61 -28.06
C ARG A 198 2.57 -9.78 -27.16
N MET A 199 1.76 -9.52 -26.14
CA MET A 199 1.16 -10.57 -25.32
C MET A 199 -0.18 -10.98 -25.93
N THR A 200 -0.49 -12.27 -25.86
CA THR A 200 -1.87 -12.74 -26.03
C THR A 200 -2.68 -12.43 -24.78
N VAL A 201 -4.01 -12.46 -24.91
CA VAL A 201 -4.92 -12.40 -23.75
C VAL A 201 -4.58 -13.48 -22.73
N ALA A 202 -4.30 -14.71 -23.17
CA ALA A 202 -3.94 -15.81 -22.28
C ALA A 202 -2.65 -15.54 -21.49
N GLN A 203 -1.62 -14.95 -22.12
CA GLN A 203 -0.39 -14.57 -21.42
C GLN A 203 -0.63 -13.47 -20.38
N LEU A 204 -1.53 -12.51 -20.67
CA LEU A 204 -1.88 -11.47 -19.72
C LEU A 204 -2.64 -12.03 -18.51
N VAL A 205 -3.59 -12.94 -18.75
CA VAL A 205 -4.31 -13.67 -17.68
C VAL A 205 -3.33 -14.49 -16.85
N GLN A 206 -2.40 -15.21 -17.48
CA GLN A 206 -1.39 -15.99 -16.77
C GLN A 206 -0.49 -15.12 -15.88
N ALA A 207 -0.11 -13.91 -16.33
CA ALA A 207 0.64 -12.97 -15.52
C ALA A 207 -0.14 -12.53 -14.26
N MET A 208 -1.47 -12.39 -14.37
CA MET A 208 -2.35 -12.13 -13.24
C MET A 208 -2.46 -13.34 -12.30
N GLU A 209 -2.76 -14.53 -12.82
CA GLU A 209 -2.92 -15.76 -12.02
C GLU A 209 -1.65 -16.13 -11.26
N GLU A 210 -0.49 -16.00 -11.89
CA GLU A 210 0.79 -16.27 -11.23
C GLU A 210 1.01 -15.28 -10.09
N SER A 211 0.77 -13.99 -10.33
CA SER A 211 0.93 -12.93 -9.31
C SER A 211 -0.07 -13.05 -8.16
N ALA A 212 -1.27 -13.59 -8.43
CA ALA A 212 -2.31 -13.79 -7.44
C ALA A 212 -1.92 -14.77 -6.33
N THR A 213 -0.88 -15.59 -6.54
CA THR A 213 -0.41 -16.55 -5.52
C THR A 213 1.00 -16.24 -5.03
N GLN A 214 1.59 -15.10 -5.40
CA GLN A 214 2.98 -14.77 -5.06
C GLN A 214 3.09 -13.91 -3.81
N ASP A 215 4.04 -14.25 -2.93
CA ASP A 215 4.45 -13.41 -1.81
C ASP A 215 5.43 -12.34 -2.32
N MET A 216 5.02 -11.07 -2.24
CA MET A 216 5.82 -9.95 -2.72
C MET A 216 7.18 -9.85 -2.03
N ARG A 217 7.29 -10.22 -0.75
CA ARG A 217 8.55 -10.22 -0.02
C ARG A 217 9.48 -11.25 -0.64
N GLY A 218 8.97 -12.43 -0.96
CA GLY A 218 9.72 -13.49 -1.61
C GLY A 218 10.18 -13.12 -3.03
N VAL A 219 9.31 -12.55 -3.85
CA VAL A 219 9.62 -12.21 -5.26
C VAL A 219 10.54 -10.99 -5.37
N LEU A 220 10.22 -9.88 -4.69
CA LEU A 220 10.84 -8.57 -4.95
C LEU A 220 11.93 -8.17 -3.94
N VAL A 221 11.90 -8.70 -2.71
CA VAL A 221 12.78 -8.23 -1.62
C VAL A 221 13.83 -9.28 -1.26
N LEU A 222 13.39 -10.52 -1.05
CA LEU A 222 14.19 -11.61 -0.52
C LEU A 222 15.46 -11.92 -1.33
N PRO A 223 15.51 -11.79 -2.67
CA PRO A 223 16.77 -11.93 -3.42
C PRO A 223 17.88 -10.98 -2.93
N THR A 224 17.53 -9.72 -2.66
CA THR A 224 18.47 -8.71 -2.14
C THR A 224 18.90 -9.06 -0.70
N VAL A 225 17.95 -9.51 0.13
CA VAL A 225 18.22 -9.91 1.51
C VAL A 225 19.15 -11.14 1.56
N LEU A 226 18.91 -12.14 0.71
CA LEU A 226 19.73 -13.35 0.62
C LEU A 226 21.17 -13.03 0.15
N GLN A 227 21.34 -12.06 -0.74
CA GLN A 227 22.67 -11.53 -1.09
C GLN A 227 23.37 -10.89 0.11
N ALA A 228 22.65 -10.08 0.90
CA ALA A 228 23.15 -9.46 2.11
C ALA A 228 23.52 -10.49 3.20
N ILE A 229 22.75 -11.58 3.32
CA ILE A 229 23.06 -12.71 4.21
C ILE A 229 24.29 -13.50 3.72
N GLY A 230 24.39 -13.77 2.42
CA GLY A 230 25.39 -14.65 1.78
C GLY A 230 25.45 -16.05 2.40
N HIS A 231 26.65 -16.58 2.63
CA HIS A 231 26.84 -17.98 3.02
C HIS A 231 27.15 -18.13 4.52
N PRO A 232 26.19 -18.49 5.38
CA PRO A 232 26.43 -18.72 6.79
C PRO A 232 27.17 -20.05 7.05
N ARG A 233 28.01 -20.12 8.09
CA ARG A 233 28.72 -21.34 8.51
C ARG A 233 27.94 -22.21 9.50
N GLN A 234 26.92 -21.68 10.16
CA GLN A 234 26.10 -22.45 11.09
C GLN A 234 25.07 -23.30 10.32
N ALA A 235 24.94 -24.59 10.68
CA ALA A 235 24.12 -25.55 9.93
C ALA A 235 22.64 -25.16 9.86
N ARG A 236 22.02 -24.77 10.99
CA ARG A 236 20.62 -24.35 11.05
C ARG A 236 20.33 -23.16 10.14
N LEU A 237 21.19 -22.15 10.19
CA LEU A 237 21.07 -20.96 9.35
C LEU A 237 21.30 -21.27 7.86
N ARG A 238 22.21 -22.18 7.51
CA ARG A 238 22.34 -22.67 6.12
C ARG A 238 21.06 -23.31 5.60
N ARG A 239 20.42 -24.16 6.42
CA ARG A 239 19.16 -24.83 6.04
C ARG A 239 18.04 -23.82 5.81
N ALA A 240 17.91 -22.82 6.69
CA ALA A 240 16.94 -21.73 6.56
C ALA A 240 17.16 -20.91 5.27
N VAL A 241 18.41 -20.52 4.98
CA VAL A 241 18.76 -19.81 3.74
C VAL A 241 18.44 -20.67 2.50
N ALA A 242 18.78 -21.95 2.53
CA ALA A 242 18.51 -22.85 1.41
C ALA A 242 17.00 -23.08 1.18
N LEU A 243 16.20 -23.13 2.24
CA LEU A 243 14.74 -23.21 2.17
C LEU A 243 14.15 -21.99 1.45
N LEU A 244 14.51 -20.79 1.91
CA LEU A 244 14.08 -19.53 1.31
C LEU A 244 14.55 -19.38 -0.15
N GLN A 245 15.80 -19.78 -0.45
CA GLN A 245 16.30 -19.78 -1.82
C GLN A 245 15.53 -20.73 -2.76
N ARG A 246 15.13 -21.92 -2.28
CA ARG A 246 14.29 -22.84 -3.07
C ARG A 246 12.92 -22.25 -3.33
N TRP A 247 12.29 -21.67 -2.31
CA TRP A 247 11.00 -21.01 -2.43
C TRP A 247 11.04 -19.87 -3.46
N VAL A 248 12.04 -18.99 -3.39
CA VAL A 248 12.27 -17.93 -4.39
C VAL A 248 12.41 -18.49 -5.80
N ARG A 249 13.20 -19.56 -6.00
CA ARG A 249 13.37 -20.20 -7.32
C ARG A 249 12.08 -20.83 -7.86
N ARG A 250 11.17 -21.23 -6.97
CA ARG A 250 9.85 -21.78 -7.31
C ARG A 250 8.79 -20.70 -7.51
N GLY A 251 9.15 -19.42 -7.47
CA GLY A 251 8.23 -18.29 -7.67
C GLY A 251 7.71 -17.65 -6.38
N ALA A 252 8.16 -18.11 -5.20
CA ALA A 252 7.73 -17.62 -3.89
C ALA A 252 6.20 -17.65 -3.68
N HIS A 253 5.56 -18.74 -4.08
CA HIS A 253 4.11 -18.87 -3.98
C HIS A 253 3.62 -19.19 -2.56
N ARG A 254 2.40 -18.73 -2.26
CA ARG A 254 1.49 -19.21 -1.22
C ARG A 254 0.30 -19.86 -1.94
N ARG A 255 0.39 -21.15 -2.19
CA ARG A 255 -0.63 -21.92 -2.92
C ARG A 255 -0.58 -23.38 -2.55
N ASP A 256 -1.70 -24.05 -2.78
CA ASP A 256 -1.93 -25.47 -2.58
C ASP A 256 -2.30 -26.08 -3.94
N LEU A 257 -1.34 -26.67 -4.64
CA LEU A 257 -1.59 -27.23 -5.98
C LEU A 257 -2.16 -28.64 -5.93
N ASN A 258 -1.80 -29.41 -4.90
CA ASN A 258 -2.28 -30.78 -4.69
C ASN A 258 -3.63 -30.85 -3.95
N ARG A 259 -4.14 -29.71 -3.48
CA ARG A 259 -5.42 -29.53 -2.79
C ARG A 259 -5.53 -30.33 -1.50
N ASP A 260 -4.42 -30.43 -0.77
CA ASP A 260 -4.38 -31.14 0.52
C ASP A 260 -4.73 -30.25 1.72
N GLY A 261 -4.99 -28.96 1.49
CA GLY A 261 -5.32 -27.96 2.51
C GLY A 261 -4.11 -27.16 3.01
N HIS A 262 -2.90 -27.47 2.53
CA HIS A 262 -1.65 -26.87 2.96
C HIS A 262 -0.93 -26.17 1.81
N TYR A 263 -0.13 -25.14 2.12
CA TYR A 263 0.74 -24.58 1.09
C TYR A 263 1.86 -25.55 0.71
N ASP A 264 2.12 -25.70 -0.59
CA ASP A 264 3.21 -26.54 -1.13
C ASP A 264 4.58 -26.19 -0.52
N ASP A 265 4.77 -24.90 -0.20
CA ASP A 265 6.00 -24.32 0.37
C ASP A 265 5.77 -23.78 1.80
N ASP A 266 4.84 -24.38 2.58
CA ASP A 266 4.41 -23.95 3.93
C ASP A 266 5.58 -23.63 4.89
N ALA A 267 6.62 -24.47 4.91
CA ALA A 267 7.78 -24.23 5.77
C ALA A 267 8.53 -22.93 5.42
N ALA A 268 8.60 -22.56 4.15
CA ALA A 268 9.24 -21.32 3.71
C ALA A 268 8.35 -20.11 4.02
N VAL A 269 7.03 -20.23 3.79
CA VAL A 269 6.03 -19.22 4.14
C VAL A 269 6.05 -18.93 5.64
N THR A 270 5.96 -19.97 6.47
CA THR A 270 6.02 -19.87 7.94
C THR A 270 7.30 -19.20 8.41
N LEU A 271 8.45 -19.55 7.81
CA LEU A 271 9.73 -18.92 8.15
C LEU A 271 9.78 -17.45 7.73
N MET A 272 9.22 -17.09 6.57
CA MET A 272 9.15 -15.72 6.09
C MET A 272 8.26 -14.86 7.01
N ASP A 273 7.10 -15.38 7.41
CA ASP A 273 6.16 -14.72 8.34
C ASP A 273 6.78 -14.52 9.72
N ALA A 274 7.47 -15.54 10.24
CA ALA A 274 8.22 -15.42 11.48
C ALA A 274 9.35 -14.37 11.38
N TRP A 275 10.00 -14.29 10.23
CA TRP A 275 11.22 -13.52 10.09
C TRP A 275 10.99 -12.06 9.73
N TRP A 276 10.05 -11.74 8.85
CA TRP A 276 9.87 -10.40 8.30
C TRP A 276 9.83 -9.28 9.35
N PRO A 277 8.97 -9.30 10.39
CA PRO A 277 8.97 -8.26 11.42
C PRO A 277 10.29 -8.19 12.21
N ARG A 278 10.98 -9.32 12.41
CA ARG A 278 12.28 -9.39 13.09
C ARG A 278 13.42 -8.88 12.20
N LEU A 279 13.31 -9.06 10.89
CA LEU A 279 14.23 -8.52 9.90
C LEU A 279 14.15 -6.99 9.93
N VAL A 280 12.94 -6.45 9.79
CA VAL A 280 12.70 -4.99 9.80
C VAL A 280 13.21 -4.37 11.10
N ALA A 281 12.90 -4.97 12.26
CA ALA A 281 13.41 -4.50 13.54
C ALA A 281 14.95 -4.56 13.61
N ALA A 282 15.56 -5.68 13.20
CA ALA A 282 17.02 -5.85 13.23
C ALA A 282 17.76 -4.86 12.30
N GLU A 283 17.11 -4.42 11.23
CA GLU A 283 17.64 -3.48 10.26
C GLU A 283 17.55 -2.03 10.75
N PHE A 284 16.38 -1.60 11.22
CA PHE A 284 16.09 -0.18 11.47
C PHE A 284 16.14 0.22 12.94
N GLU A 285 15.63 -0.60 13.86
CA GLU A 285 15.50 -0.24 15.29
C GLU A 285 16.84 0.23 15.90
N PRO A 286 18.00 -0.44 15.67
CA PRO A 286 19.25 0.02 16.23
C PRO A 286 19.65 1.43 15.78
N ALA A 287 19.34 1.82 14.55
CA ALA A 287 19.76 3.09 13.97
C ALA A 287 18.81 4.25 14.33
N VAL A 288 17.52 3.99 14.51
CA VAL A 288 16.53 5.02 14.86
C VAL A 288 16.26 5.10 16.36
N GLY A 289 16.56 4.02 17.10
CA GLY A 289 16.24 3.87 18.52
C GLY A 289 14.82 3.37 18.76
N ARG A 290 14.63 2.61 19.84
CA ARG A 290 13.37 1.93 20.16
C ARG A 290 12.14 2.86 20.23
N PRO A 291 12.19 4.06 20.84
CA PRO A 291 11.02 4.95 20.88
C PRO A 291 10.58 5.40 19.48
N ALA A 292 11.52 5.80 18.63
CA ALA A 292 11.23 6.23 17.27
C ALA A 292 10.76 5.06 16.41
N TYR A 293 11.39 3.89 16.54
CA TYR A 293 10.96 2.68 15.84
C TYR A 293 9.52 2.29 16.21
N GLY A 294 9.18 2.33 17.50
CA GLY A 294 7.81 2.07 17.97
C GLY A 294 6.79 3.07 17.40
N ALA A 295 7.12 4.36 17.40
CA ALA A 295 6.24 5.39 16.81
C ALA A 295 6.07 5.22 15.29
N LEU A 296 7.13 4.87 14.56
CA LEU A 296 7.06 4.63 13.12
C LEU A 296 6.20 3.39 12.81
N THR A 297 6.42 2.30 13.55
CA THR A 297 5.72 1.03 13.32
C THR A 297 4.28 1.03 13.80
N SER A 298 3.86 1.99 14.64
CA SER A 298 2.47 2.09 15.07
C SER A 298 1.53 2.63 13.99
N PHE A 299 2.01 3.53 13.12
CA PHE A 299 1.22 4.03 11.99
C PHE A 299 1.59 3.36 10.67
N GLN A 300 2.84 2.89 10.53
CA GLN A 300 3.31 2.15 9.37
C GLN A 300 3.86 0.79 9.83
N PRO A 301 3.00 -0.22 9.99
CA PRO A 301 3.46 -1.53 10.42
C PRO A 301 4.47 -2.15 9.43
N PRO A 302 5.38 -3.03 9.89
CA PRO A 302 6.33 -3.74 9.02
C PRO A 302 5.67 -4.48 7.84
N ASP A 303 4.46 -4.98 8.07
CA ASP A 303 3.60 -5.69 7.13
C ASP A 303 2.13 -5.37 7.45
N ALA A 304 1.25 -5.41 6.45
CA ALA A 304 -0.19 -5.25 6.66
C ALA A 304 -0.75 -6.41 7.51
N GLN A 305 -0.22 -7.61 7.30
CA GLN A 305 -0.58 -8.79 8.07
C GLN A 305 0.30 -8.93 9.30
N GLN A 306 -0.29 -8.68 10.48
CA GLN A 306 0.42 -8.82 11.75
C GLN A 306 0.35 -10.25 12.25
N MET A 307 1.52 -10.89 12.39
CA MET A 307 1.60 -12.23 12.95
C MET A 307 1.33 -12.21 14.46
N GLY A 308 0.65 -13.23 14.97
CA GLY A 308 0.26 -13.32 16.37
C GLY A 308 -0.97 -12.50 16.74
N THR A 309 -1.76 -12.05 15.75
CA THR A 309 -3.05 -11.38 15.95
C THR A 309 -4.17 -12.18 15.27
N VAL A 310 -5.37 -11.61 15.18
CA VAL A 310 -6.43 -12.14 14.31
C VAL A 310 -5.99 -11.99 12.85
N ALA A 311 -6.38 -12.95 12.01
CA ALA A 311 -6.05 -12.95 10.59
C ALA A 311 -6.51 -11.68 9.86
N SER A 312 -5.62 -11.18 9.01
CA SER A 312 -5.94 -10.31 7.88
C SER A 312 -5.26 -10.89 6.64
N SER A 313 -5.79 -10.63 5.45
CA SER A 313 -5.19 -11.17 4.22
C SER A 313 -3.88 -10.44 3.89
N PRO A 314 -2.81 -11.15 3.47
CA PRO A 314 -1.61 -10.51 2.98
C PRO A 314 -1.88 -9.88 1.61
N ASP A 315 -2.01 -8.54 1.56
CA ASP A 315 -2.29 -7.76 0.33
C ASP A 315 -1.05 -7.06 -0.26
N TYR A 316 0.03 -7.00 0.53
CA TYR A 316 1.30 -6.32 0.25
C TYR A 316 1.18 -4.87 -0.21
N GLU A 317 0.08 -4.18 0.11
CA GLU A 317 -0.10 -2.75 -0.17
C GLU A 317 0.77 -1.91 0.76
N THR A 318 0.72 -2.25 2.04
CA THR A 318 1.39 -1.52 3.11
C THR A 318 2.50 -2.37 3.73
N GLY A 319 3.65 -1.78 3.98
CA GLY A 319 4.77 -2.46 4.65
C GLY A 319 6.10 -1.76 4.40
N TRP A 320 7.18 -2.44 4.82
CA TRP A 320 8.54 -1.89 4.77
C TRP A 320 9.41 -2.42 3.62
N PHE A 321 8.76 -2.90 2.55
CA PHE A 321 9.40 -3.64 1.46
C PHE A 321 10.46 -2.83 0.72
N GLY A 322 10.14 -1.58 0.36
CA GLY A 322 11.06 -0.68 -0.32
C GLY A 322 12.11 -0.09 0.62
N TYR A 323 11.80 0.20 1.88
CA TYR A 323 12.77 0.63 2.90
C TYR A 323 13.89 -0.39 3.03
N VAL A 324 13.55 -1.66 3.31
CA VAL A 324 14.50 -2.79 3.41
C VAL A 324 15.30 -2.93 2.12
N SER A 325 14.59 -3.02 0.99
CA SER A 325 15.22 -3.23 -0.31
C SER A 325 16.20 -2.11 -0.67
N LYS A 326 15.87 -0.86 -0.32
CA LYS A 326 16.71 0.31 -0.61
C LYS A 326 17.96 0.37 0.27
N ASP A 327 17.82 0.22 1.59
CA ASP A 327 18.98 0.26 2.50
C ASP A 327 19.98 -0.86 2.20
N LEU A 328 19.49 -2.09 1.98
CA LEU A 328 20.36 -3.22 1.63
C LEU A 328 21.02 -3.06 0.25
N ARG A 329 20.36 -2.46 -0.75
CA ARG A 329 20.99 -2.15 -2.04
C ARG A 329 22.02 -1.04 -1.92
N ASP A 330 21.76 0.01 -1.14
CA ASP A 330 22.75 1.06 -0.87
C ASP A 330 24.00 0.47 -0.19
N LEU A 331 23.82 -0.54 0.67
CA LEU A 331 24.91 -1.16 1.41
C LEU A 331 25.65 -2.26 0.63
N PHE A 332 24.95 -3.16 -0.07
CA PHE A 332 25.50 -4.38 -0.71
C PHE A 332 25.40 -4.39 -2.24
N GLY A 333 24.59 -3.52 -2.83
CA GLY A 333 24.39 -3.45 -4.28
C GLY A 333 25.29 -2.41 -4.97
N PRO A 334 25.16 -2.27 -6.30
CA PRO A 334 25.76 -1.16 -7.04
C PRO A 334 25.14 0.17 -6.58
N ARG A 335 25.96 1.22 -6.49
CA ARG A 335 25.50 2.56 -6.07
C ARG A 335 24.40 3.06 -7.02
N GLY A 336 23.18 3.18 -6.49
CA GLY A 336 22.03 3.69 -7.24
C GLY A 336 21.87 5.21 -7.10
N ARG A 337 20.95 5.78 -7.88
CA ARG A 337 20.45 7.14 -7.65
C ARG A 337 19.45 7.13 -6.48
N GLY A 338 19.48 8.18 -5.66
CA GLY A 338 18.51 8.40 -4.59
C GLY A 338 18.76 7.57 -3.33
N SER A 339 20.02 7.38 -2.93
CA SER A 339 20.38 6.73 -1.67
C SER A 339 19.75 7.41 -0.46
N TRP A 340 19.57 6.65 0.62
CA TRP A 340 19.18 7.23 1.90
C TRP A 340 20.19 8.28 2.38
N SER A 341 19.74 9.21 3.23
CA SER A 341 20.63 10.17 3.91
C SER A 341 21.63 9.48 4.83
N ARG A 342 21.38 8.22 5.21
CA ARG A 342 22.25 7.34 5.99
C ARG A 342 21.91 5.88 5.72
N VAL A 343 22.87 5.00 5.99
CA VAL A 343 22.62 3.55 6.07
C VAL A 343 22.06 3.22 7.45
N TYR A 344 21.00 2.41 7.51
CA TYR A 344 20.37 1.98 8.75
C TYR A 344 20.94 0.64 9.23
N CYS A 345 21.01 -0.36 8.35
CA CYS A 345 21.44 -1.69 8.72
C CYS A 345 22.89 -1.74 9.23
N GLY A 346 23.08 -2.29 10.44
CA GLY A 346 24.40 -2.44 11.04
C GLY A 346 24.98 -1.16 11.66
N ASN A 347 24.22 -0.06 11.66
CA ASN A 347 24.53 1.19 12.34
C ASN A 347 23.71 1.33 13.64
N GLY A 348 24.17 2.22 14.53
CA GLY A 348 23.47 2.61 15.75
C GLY A 348 23.03 4.08 15.70
N PRO A 349 22.40 4.65 16.74
CA PRO A 349 21.81 5.99 16.67
C PRO A 349 22.84 7.10 16.46
N ARG A 350 24.08 6.85 16.89
CA ARG A 350 25.24 7.75 16.75
C ARG A 350 26.16 7.38 15.57
N GLY A 351 25.84 6.31 14.84
CA GLY A 351 26.65 5.82 13.73
C GLY A 351 26.19 6.43 12.42
N ALA A 352 26.70 7.61 12.06
CA ALA A 352 26.58 8.16 10.70
C ALA A 352 27.53 7.44 9.70
N GLY A 353 27.84 6.16 9.95
CA GLY A 353 28.87 5.43 9.23
C GLY A 353 28.38 5.05 7.84
N GLY A 354 29.10 5.50 6.81
CA GLY A 354 28.86 5.07 5.43
C GLY A 354 28.95 3.55 5.25
N GLY A 355 28.64 3.07 4.03
CA GLY A 355 28.51 1.65 3.68
C GLY A 355 29.81 0.82 3.62
N GLY A 356 30.73 1.03 4.58
CA GLY A 356 32.01 0.35 4.65
C GLY A 356 31.92 -1.13 5.07
N ARG A 357 33.05 -1.83 5.00
CA ARG A 357 33.15 -3.28 5.29
C ARG A 357 32.64 -3.66 6.69
N ARG A 358 32.90 -2.83 7.71
CA ARG A 358 32.44 -3.07 9.09
C ARG A 358 30.91 -2.97 9.20
N THR A 359 30.30 -1.95 8.59
CA THR A 359 28.83 -1.78 8.53
C THR A 359 28.18 -2.97 7.85
N ARG A 360 28.70 -3.40 6.70
CA ARG A 360 28.27 -4.62 5.98
C ARG A 360 28.33 -5.87 6.86
N ALA A 361 29.43 -6.05 7.61
CA ALA A 361 29.58 -7.20 8.50
C ALA A 361 28.57 -7.18 9.65
N ARG A 362 28.33 -6.00 10.27
CA ARG A 362 27.34 -5.82 11.34
C ARG A 362 25.91 -6.05 10.84
N CYS A 363 25.55 -5.47 9.69
CA CYS A 363 24.26 -5.67 9.05
C CYS A 363 24.03 -7.16 8.76
N ARG A 364 24.99 -7.82 8.10
CA ARG A 364 24.93 -9.26 7.83
C ARG A 364 24.76 -10.08 9.10
N ALA A 365 25.45 -9.72 10.18
CA ALA A 365 25.30 -10.39 11.47
C ALA A 365 23.90 -10.17 12.08
N ALA A 366 23.34 -8.96 11.97
CA ALA A 366 21.98 -8.64 12.43
C ALA A 366 20.91 -9.45 11.68
N LEU A 367 20.94 -9.44 10.35
CA LEU A 367 20.03 -10.22 9.50
C LEU A 367 20.12 -11.73 9.77
N ARG A 368 21.34 -12.25 9.98
CA ARG A 368 21.56 -13.66 10.30
C ARG A 368 21.03 -14.04 11.69
N ARG A 369 21.20 -13.17 12.69
CA ARG A 369 20.65 -13.40 14.04
C ARG A 369 19.13 -13.34 14.04
N SER A 370 18.52 -12.38 13.33
CA SER A 370 17.06 -12.30 13.24
C SER A 370 16.46 -13.50 12.50
N LEU A 371 17.11 -13.99 11.44
CA LEU A 371 16.69 -15.20 10.73
C LEU A 371 16.82 -16.43 11.64
N LEU A 372 17.94 -16.58 12.35
CA LEU A 372 18.11 -17.68 13.30
C LEU A 372 17.02 -17.66 14.38
N ALA A 373 16.73 -16.49 14.96
CA ALA A 373 15.65 -16.34 15.93
C ALA A 373 14.28 -16.75 15.36
N ALA A 374 13.99 -16.38 14.12
CA ALA A 374 12.75 -16.76 13.44
C ALA A 374 12.59 -18.28 13.29
N THR A 375 13.68 -19.03 13.13
CA THR A 375 13.61 -20.51 13.05
C THR A 375 13.14 -21.18 14.35
N HIS A 376 13.03 -20.45 15.47
CA HIS A 376 12.51 -20.97 16.74
C HIS A 376 11.02 -20.68 16.93
N MET A 377 10.39 -19.92 16.03
CA MET A 377 8.97 -19.62 16.09
C MET A 377 8.15 -20.85 15.70
N THR A 378 7.05 -21.09 16.42
CA THR A 378 6.10 -22.14 16.09
C THR A 378 4.90 -21.58 15.34
N LYS A 379 4.20 -22.43 14.57
CA LYS A 379 2.93 -22.06 13.94
C LYS A 379 1.91 -21.56 14.98
N GLN A 380 1.89 -22.16 16.18
CA GLN A 380 1.02 -21.71 17.28
C GLN A 380 1.25 -20.25 17.67
N GLN A 381 2.51 -19.81 17.74
CA GLN A 381 2.84 -18.43 18.08
C GLN A 381 2.49 -17.43 16.96
N LEU A 382 2.41 -17.89 15.70
CA LEU A 382 2.14 -17.04 14.55
C LEU A 382 0.64 -16.97 14.24
N TYR A 383 -0.04 -18.12 14.24
CA TYR A 383 -1.39 -18.28 13.69
C TYR A 383 -2.41 -18.71 14.74
N GLY A 384 -1.96 -19.16 15.92
CA GLY A 384 -2.85 -19.71 16.96
C GLY A 384 -3.72 -18.68 17.68
N HIS A 385 -3.56 -17.40 17.35
CA HIS A 385 -4.37 -16.30 17.85
C HIS A 385 -5.62 -16.05 16.99
N ASP A 386 -5.69 -16.64 15.79
CA ASP A 386 -6.89 -16.59 14.95
C ASP A 386 -7.92 -17.61 15.46
N PRO A 387 -9.13 -17.16 15.87
CA PRO A 387 -10.11 -18.04 16.48
C PRO A 387 -10.61 -19.13 15.52
N THR A 388 -10.74 -18.81 14.22
CA THR A 388 -11.16 -19.77 13.20
C THR A 388 -10.13 -20.87 13.02
N CYS A 389 -8.86 -20.52 12.81
CA CYS A 389 -7.80 -21.52 12.67
C CYS A 389 -7.60 -22.37 13.94
N ALA A 390 -7.75 -21.77 15.12
CA ALA A 390 -7.70 -22.52 16.37
C ALA A 390 -8.87 -23.51 16.50
N GLN A 391 -10.10 -23.09 16.19
CA GLN A 391 -11.30 -23.93 16.26
C GLN A 391 -11.27 -25.07 15.24
N GLU A 392 -10.79 -24.80 14.03
CA GLU A 392 -10.65 -25.80 12.96
C GLU A 392 -9.42 -26.70 13.13
N HIS A 393 -8.59 -26.47 14.15
CA HIS A 393 -7.32 -27.16 14.35
C HIS A 393 -6.35 -27.03 13.15
N ARG A 394 -6.47 -25.93 12.39
CA ARG A 394 -5.65 -25.60 11.22
C ARG A 394 -4.73 -24.41 11.53
N VAL A 395 -3.90 -24.56 12.55
CA VAL A 395 -3.00 -23.48 13.00
C VAL A 395 -1.80 -23.39 12.07
N GLU A 396 -1.98 -22.75 10.92
CA GLU A 396 -0.99 -22.62 9.84
C GLU A 396 -1.31 -21.47 8.88
N ALA A 397 -0.35 -21.16 7.99
CA ALA A 397 -0.46 -20.03 7.07
C ALA A 397 -1.62 -20.18 6.09
N SER A 398 -1.89 -21.39 5.57
CA SER A 398 -2.96 -21.60 4.59
C SER A 398 -4.31 -21.20 5.17
N CYS A 399 -4.65 -21.66 6.37
CA CYS A 399 -5.86 -21.25 7.08
C CYS A 399 -5.85 -19.76 7.43
N TYR A 400 -4.73 -19.25 7.96
CA TYR A 400 -4.63 -17.86 8.43
C TYR A 400 -4.80 -16.85 7.29
N ASP A 401 -4.41 -17.20 6.07
CA ASP A 401 -4.53 -16.34 4.90
C ASP A 401 -5.87 -16.50 4.15
N GLU A 402 -6.69 -17.51 4.49
CA GLU A 402 -7.92 -17.83 3.76
C GLU A 402 -8.81 -16.62 3.53
N THR A 403 -9.41 -16.58 2.34
CA THR A 403 -10.41 -15.56 2.04
C THR A 403 -11.72 -15.96 2.68
N ARG A 404 -12.13 -15.19 3.68
CA ARG A 404 -13.38 -15.38 4.43
C ARG A 404 -14.31 -14.21 4.14
N SER A 405 -15.51 -14.51 3.66
CA SER A 405 -16.50 -13.49 3.36
C SER A 405 -17.16 -12.97 4.64
N THR A 406 -17.30 -11.64 4.76
CA THR A 406 -18.29 -11.08 5.68
C THR A 406 -19.64 -11.11 4.98
N VAL A 407 -20.51 -12.02 5.40
CA VAL A 407 -21.81 -12.22 4.77
C VAL A 407 -22.84 -11.30 5.43
N ALA A 408 -23.35 -10.34 4.67
CA ALA A 408 -24.48 -9.48 5.07
C ALA A 408 -25.81 -9.92 4.44
N SER A 409 -25.81 -11.02 3.68
CA SER A 409 -26.97 -11.56 2.96
C SER A 409 -27.41 -12.92 3.55
N GLY A 410 -28.50 -13.50 3.04
CA GLY A 410 -28.91 -14.87 3.40
C GLY A 410 -28.12 -15.98 2.70
N VAL A 411 -27.14 -15.64 1.85
CA VAL A 411 -26.32 -16.60 1.11
C VAL A 411 -24.88 -16.50 1.61
N ASP A 412 -24.39 -17.60 2.17
CA ASP A 412 -23.00 -17.73 2.60
C ASP A 412 -22.09 -18.07 1.43
N ILE A 413 -20.90 -17.48 1.43
CA ILE A 413 -19.80 -17.84 0.52
C ILE A 413 -18.78 -18.61 1.36
N PRO A 414 -18.51 -19.89 1.06
CA PRO A 414 -17.54 -20.66 1.82
C PRO A 414 -16.16 -20.02 1.74
N SER A 415 -15.35 -20.21 2.79
CA SER A 415 -13.95 -19.82 2.77
C SER A 415 -13.23 -20.50 1.60
N PHE A 416 -12.28 -19.81 0.99
CA PHE A 416 -11.49 -20.34 -0.10
C PHE A 416 -10.03 -19.91 0.03
N PRO A 417 -9.10 -20.62 -0.65
CA PRO A 417 -7.67 -20.32 -0.55
C PRO A 417 -7.34 -18.86 -0.83
N TRP A 418 -6.29 -18.37 -0.16
CA TRP A 418 -5.81 -17.02 -0.37
C TRP A 418 -5.48 -16.76 -1.85
N ILE A 419 -5.88 -15.56 -2.29
CA ILE A 419 -5.44 -14.96 -3.54
C ILE A 419 -5.13 -13.49 -3.25
N ASN A 420 -3.97 -13.03 -3.71
CA ASN A 420 -3.57 -11.63 -3.73
C ASN A 420 -4.43 -10.88 -4.77
N ARG A 421 -5.71 -10.70 -4.45
CA ARG A 421 -6.78 -10.54 -5.44
C ARG A 421 -7.15 -9.09 -5.77
N PRO A 422 -7.66 -8.85 -6.98
CA PRO A 422 -8.65 -7.79 -7.21
C PRO A 422 -10.05 -8.25 -6.76
N THR A 423 -10.97 -7.31 -6.54
CA THR A 423 -12.38 -7.59 -6.17
C THR A 423 -13.15 -8.34 -7.27
N PHE A 424 -12.77 -8.14 -8.53
CA PHE A 424 -13.35 -8.76 -9.72
C PHE A 424 -12.26 -8.95 -10.77
N GLN A 425 -12.38 -9.99 -11.59
CA GLN A 425 -11.47 -10.23 -12.71
C GLN A 425 -12.25 -10.15 -14.02
N GLN A 426 -11.78 -9.29 -14.92
CA GLN A 426 -12.33 -9.12 -16.25
C GLN A 426 -11.22 -9.09 -17.28
N VAL A 427 -11.50 -9.66 -18.44
CA VAL A 427 -10.67 -9.55 -19.62
C VAL A 427 -11.51 -8.95 -20.72
N VAL A 428 -11.05 -7.86 -21.31
CA VAL A 428 -11.70 -7.18 -22.43
C VAL A 428 -10.70 -7.06 -23.57
N ALA A 429 -11.12 -7.48 -24.76
CA ALA A 429 -10.33 -7.37 -25.99
C ALA A 429 -11.21 -6.77 -27.10
N PRO A 430 -11.32 -5.44 -27.20
CA PRO A 430 -12.10 -4.80 -28.26
C PRO A 430 -11.47 -5.11 -29.62
N THR A 431 -12.26 -5.64 -30.56
CA THR A 431 -11.75 -6.07 -31.89
C THR A 431 -12.25 -5.19 -33.03
N ARG A 432 -13.21 -4.31 -32.79
CA ARG A 432 -13.81 -3.43 -33.79
C ARG A 432 -14.07 -2.06 -33.21
N HIS A 433 -13.82 -1.04 -34.01
CA HIS A 433 -14.29 0.31 -33.73
C HIS A 433 -15.68 0.43 -34.38
N LEU A 434 -16.69 0.71 -33.58
CA LEU A 434 -18.02 1.02 -34.11
C LEU A 434 -17.98 2.47 -34.59
N GLY A 435 -18.38 2.71 -35.84
CA GLY A 435 -18.64 4.06 -36.31
C GLY A 435 -19.77 4.70 -35.50
N ARG A 436 -19.72 6.02 -35.34
CA ARG A 436 -20.79 6.78 -34.69
C ARG A 436 -22.13 6.60 -35.40
#